data_AF-A0A5J5FCJ2-F1
#
_entry.id   AF-A0A5J5FCJ2-F1
#
_cell.length_a   1.000
_cell.length_b   1.000
_cell.length_c   1.000
_cell.angle_alpha   90.00
_cell.angle_beta   90.00
_cell.angle_gamma   90.00
#
_symmetry.space_group_name_H-M   'P 1'
#
loop_
_entity.id
_entity.type
_entity.pdbx_description
1 polymer ?
#
loop_
_entity_poly.entity_id
_entity_poly.type
_entity_poly.pdbx_seq_one_letter_code
_entity_poly.pdbx_strand_id
1 'polypeptide(L)' 'MVRNHHIAKSLSDVSFYALKEKLKWKADKYGKNIVEIGRFDPSSKICSRCGNIKHDLKLSDRIYHCDV' A
#
# COMPACT_ATOMS: atom_id res chain seq x y z
N MET A 1 -8.05 19.38 4.27
CA MET A 1 -6.73 19.60 4.91
C MET A 1 -6.19 18.25 5.37
N VAL A 2 -5.00 17.84 4.93
CA VAL A 2 -4.39 16.57 5.32
C VAL A 2 -3.96 16.64 6.79
N ARG A 3 -4.28 15.62 7.60
CA ARG A 3 -4.15 15.68 9.07
C ARG A 3 -2.71 15.72 9.59
N ASN A 4 -1.75 15.11 8.89
CA ASN A 4 -0.36 15.02 9.35
C ASN A 4 0.55 15.98 8.56
N HIS A 5 0.82 17.15 9.14
CA HIS A 5 1.62 18.21 8.52
C HIS A 5 3.06 17.79 8.17
N HIS A 6 3.66 16.87 8.92
CA HIS A 6 5.04 16.42 8.66
C HIS A 6 5.18 15.68 7.34
N ILE A 7 4.14 14.95 6.92
CA ILE A 7 4.16 14.13 5.69
C ILE A 7 3.20 14.65 4.60
N ALA A 8 2.34 15.62 4.92
CA ALA A 8 1.30 16.10 4.01
C ALA A 8 1.87 16.65 2.69
N LYS A 9 2.97 17.40 2.77
CA LYS A 9 3.63 17.97 1.58
C LYS A 9 4.18 16.85 0.69
N SER A 10 4.99 15.96 1.25
CA SER A 10 5.57 14.82 0.53
C SER A 10 4.50 13.93 -0.10
N LEU A 11 3.38 13.68 0.59
CA LEU A 11 2.26 12.90 0.03
C LEU A 11 1.56 13.61 -1.12
N SER A 12 1.45 14.94 -1.07
CA SER A 12 0.81 15.74 -2.12
C SER A 12 1.70 15.84 -3.36
N ASP A 13 3.01 16.03 -3.18
CA ASP A 13 3.98 16.15 -4.26
C ASP A 13 4.05 14.86 -5.12
N VAL A 14 3.84 13.69 -4.52
CA VAL A 14 3.87 12.39 -5.21
C VAL A 14 2.73 12.19 -6.21
N SER A 15 1.60 12.90 -6.06
CA SER A 15 0.47 12.83 -7.01
C SER A 15 -0.03 11.40 -7.30
N PHE A 16 -0.37 10.64 -6.24
CA PHE A 16 -0.79 9.23 -6.33
C PHE A 16 -1.89 8.94 -7.36
N TYR A 17 -2.81 9.88 -7.60
CA TYR A 17 -3.84 9.75 -8.63
C TYR A 17 -3.24 9.65 -10.04
N ALA A 18 -2.34 10.57 -10.39
CA ALA A 18 -1.65 10.55 -11.68
C ALA A 18 -0.75 9.32 -11.84
N LEU A 19 -0.10 8.87 -10.76
CA LEU A 19 0.66 7.62 -10.76
C LEU A 19 -0.23 6.42 -11.13
N LYS A 20 -1.41 6.33 -10.49
CA LYS A 20 -2.40 5.29 -10.75
C LYS A 20 -2.89 5.30 -12.20
N GLU A 21 -3.20 6.49 -12.75
CA GLU A 21 -3.61 6.62 -14.15
C GLU A 21 -2.53 6.15 -15.12
N LYS A 22 -1.28 6.55 -14.90
CA LYS A 22 -0.14 6.11 -15.74
C LYS A 22 0.04 4.60 -15.69
N LEU A 23 -0.13 3.98 -14.51
CA LEU A 23 -0.06 2.52 -14.37
C LEU A 23 -1.19 1.84 -15.15
N LYS A 24 -2.43 2.31 -15.02
CA LYS A 24 -3.59 1.76 -15.75
C LYS A 24 -3.40 1.85 -17.26
N TRP A 25 -3.01 3.02 -17.75
CA TRP A 25 -2.72 3.23 -19.17
C TRP A 25 -1.65 2.25 -19.67
N LYS A 26 -0.56 2.09 -18.93
CA LYS A 26 0.53 1.20 -19.33
C LYS A 26 0.10 -0.26 -19.27
N ALA A 27 -0.69 -0.65 -18.28
CA ALA A 27 -1.21 -2.00 -18.17
C ALA A 27 -2.14 -2.34 -19.34
N ASP A 28 -3.07 -1.46 -19.67
CA ASP A 28 -3.97 -1.58 -20.83
C ASP A 28 -3.18 -1.74 -22.13
N LYS A 29 -2.17 -0.90 -22.36
CA LYS A 29 -1.29 -0.96 -23.53
C LYS A 29 -0.61 -2.33 -23.73
N TYR A 30 -0.30 -3.05 -22.65
CA TYR A 30 0.39 -4.35 -22.71
C TYR A 30 -0.53 -5.53 -22.34
N GLY A 31 -1.85 -5.33 -22.27
CA GLY A 31 -2.80 -6.37 -21.88
C GLY A 31 -2.54 -6.94 -20.48
N LYS A 32 -2.12 -6.10 -19.53
CA LYS A 32 -1.89 -6.45 -18.12
C LYS A 32 -3.05 -5.97 -17.24
N ASN A 33 -3.23 -6.64 -16.12
CA ASN A 33 -4.27 -6.32 -15.15
C ASN A 33 -3.71 -5.55 -13.96
N ILE A 34 -4.46 -4.56 -13.49
CA ILE A 34 -4.23 -3.89 -12.21
C ILE A 34 -5.42 -4.18 -11.31
N VAL A 35 -5.14 -4.78 -10.15
CA VAL A 35 -6.14 -5.07 -9.12
C VAL A 35 -5.99 -4.06 -7.99
N GLU A 36 -7.11 -3.42 -7.62
CA GLU A 36 -7.16 -2.51 -6.48
C GLU A 36 -7.78 -3.25 -5.29
N ILE A 37 -7.07 -3.26 -4.17
CA ILE A 37 -7.58 -3.78 -2.89
C ILE A 37 -8.25 -2.66 -2.08
N GLY A 38 -9.03 -3.03 -1.07
CA GLY A 38 -9.68 -2.10 -0.18
C GLY A 38 -8.69 -1.25 0.61
N ARG A 39 -9.13 -0.03 0.96
CA ARG A 39 -8.30 0.95 1.69
C ARG A 39 -7.77 0.44 3.04
N PHE A 40 -8.54 -0.43 3.69
CA PHE A 40 -8.26 -0.96 5.02
C PHE A 40 -7.89 -2.45 4.99
N ASP A 41 -7.57 -3.00 3.82
CA ASP A 41 -7.06 -4.36 3.72
C ASP A 41 -5.75 -4.49 4.51
N PRO A 42 -5.59 -5.52 5.37
CA PRO A 42 -4.42 -5.70 6.21
C PRO A 42 -3.20 -6.24 5.44
N SER A 43 -2.90 -5.66 4.28
CA SER A 43 -1.84 -6.12 3.36
C SER A 43 -0.45 -6.15 3.99
N SER A 44 -0.15 -5.25 4.92
CA SER A 44 1.12 -5.25 5.67
C SER A 44 1.13 -6.16 6.90
N LYS A 45 -0.06 -6.55 7.39
CA LYS A 45 -0.22 -7.34 8.62
C LYS A 45 -0.47 -8.82 8.37
N ILE A 46 -0.87 -9.21 7.15
CA ILE A 46 -1.08 -10.60 6.77
C ILE A 46 0.26 -11.25 6.40
N CYS A 47 0.55 -12.41 6.99
CA CYS A 47 1.65 -13.25 6.53
C CYS A 47 1.35 -13.86 5.15
N SER A 48 2.24 -13.65 4.19
CA SER A 48 2.13 -14.22 2.83
C SER A 48 2.20 -15.75 2.78
N ARG A 49 2.73 -16.41 3.83
CA ARG A 49 2.88 -17.87 3.89
C ARG A 49 1.69 -18.56 4.56
N CYS A 50 1.26 -18.07 5.73
CA CYS A 50 0.27 -18.76 6.56
C CYS A 50 -1.07 -18.01 6.70
N GLY A 51 -1.17 -16.77 6.21
CA GLY A 51 -2.39 -15.97 6.31
C GLY A 51 -2.67 -15.39 7.70
N ASN A 52 -1.82 -15.64 8.70
CA ASN A 52 -2.00 -15.07 10.04
C ASN A 52 -1.92 -13.54 10.01
N ILE A 53 -2.79 -12.88 10.78
CA ILE A 53 -2.85 -11.41 10.86
C ILE A 53 -2.13 -10.96 12.13
N LYS A 54 -1.02 -10.25 11.96
CA LYS A 54 -0.27 -9.64 13.07
C LYS A 54 -0.90 -8.31 13.47
N HIS A 55 -1.69 -8.31 14.53
CA HIS A 55 -2.44 -7.13 14.97
C HIS A 55 -1.56 -6.00 15.52
N ASP A 56 -0.44 -6.35 16.14
CA ASP A 56 0.47 -5.49 16.89
C ASP A 56 1.65 -4.92 16.07
N LEU A 57 1.67 -5.16 14.75
CA LEU A 57 2.70 -4.62 13.85
C LEU A 57 2.68 -3.08 13.84
N LYS A 58 3.82 -2.47 14.19
CA LYS A 58 4.03 -1.02 14.21
C LYS A 58 4.80 -0.55 12.97
N LEU A 59 4.66 0.74 12.65
CA LEU A 59 5.43 1.36 11.57
C LEU A 59 6.95 1.34 11.83
N SER A 60 7.37 1.29 13.11
CA SER A 60 8.77 1.14 13.51
C SER A 60 9.36 -0.21 13.12
N ASP A 61 8.52 -1.24 12.96
CA ASP A 61 8.94 -2.59 12.69
C ASP A 61 9.25 -2.70 11.20
N ARG A 62 10.54 -2.67 10.86
CA ARG A 62 11.00 -2.67 9.46
C ARG A 62 11.04 -4.04 8.82
N ILE A 63 11.04 -5.09 9.63
CA ILE A 63 11.09 -6.49 9.19
C ILE A 63 9.88 -7.21 9.78
N TYR A 64 9.12 -7.88 8.92
CA TYR A 64 8.00 -8.73 9.35
C TYR A 64 8.53 -10.08 9.85
N HIS A 65 8.26 -10.39 11.11
CA HIS A 65 8.49 -11.72 11.69
C HIS A 65 7.14 -12.40 11.96
N CYS A 66 6.99 -13.60 11.40
CA CYS A 66 5.84 -14.46 11.62
C CYS A 66 6.05 -15.25 12.91
N ASP A 67 5.05 -15.23 13.80
CA ASP A 67 5.08 -15.89 15.11
C ASP A 67 4.43 -17.29 15.08
N VAL A 68 4.22 -17.83 13.87
CA VAL A 68 3.60 -19.13 13.58
C VAL A 68 4.65 -20.10 13.07
#